data_AF-A0A4U9HUP3-F1
#
_entry.id   AF-A0A4U9HUP3-F1
#
_cell.length_a   1.000
_cell.length_b   1.000
_cell.length_c   1.000
_cell.angle_alpha   90.00
_cell.angle_beta   90.00
_cell.angle_gamma   90.00
#
_symmetry.space_group_name_H-M   'P 1'
#
loop_
_entity.id
_entity.type
_entity.pdbx_description
1 polymer ?
#
loop_
_entity_poly.entity_id
_entity_poly.type
_entity_poly.pdbx_seq_one_letter_code
_entity_poly.pdbx_strand_id
1 'polypeptide(L)'
;MKLKIALAVVLLVSGCRASEPQTPEETGSMPYGKWEFAFFTPRALNAVVTYAAIIDSGNVVYRFRMLDGTPGDPDTVETWNNLVRMHAELNKARHPPVAMMICWDSIIDKKTYETQIIFKPSLREIMLTPTGKDRKGETALV
;
A
#
# COMPACT_ATOMS: atom_id res chain seq x y z
N MET A 1 -41.21 -40.31 -1.88
CA MET A 1 -40.96 -38.99 -1.26
C MET A 1 -39.62 -38.84 -0.54
N LYS A 2 -39.02 -39.90 0.03
CA LYS A 2 -37.76 -39.79 0.81
C LYS A 2 -36.50 -39.45 -0.01
N LEU A 3 -36.46 -39.80 -1.30
CA LEU A 3 -35.30 -39.55 -2.18
C LEU A 3 -35.19 -38.10 -2.66
N LYS A 4 -36.32 -37.36 -2.74
CA LYS A 4 -36.33 -35.95 -3.15
C LYS A 4 -35.91 -35.00 -2.02
N ILE A 5 -36.10 -35.41 -0.77
CA ILE A 5 -35.70 -34.64 0.42
C ILE A 5 -34.18 -34.70 0.62
N ALA A 6 -33.55 -35.84 0.29
CA ALA A 6 -32.10 -36.01 0.39
C ALA A 6 -31.31 -35.12 -0.59
N LEU A 7 -31.85 -34.85 -1.79
CA LEU A 7 -31.17 -34.04 -2.81
C LEU A 7 -31.18 -32.53 -2.47
N ALA A 8 -32.17 -32.07 -1.70
CA ALA A 8 -32.28 -30.66 -1.28
C ALA A 8 -31.27 -30.27 -0.18
N VAL A 9 -30.78 -31.24 0.60
CA VAL A 9 -29.83 -31.00 1.71
C VAL A 9 -28.40 -30.86 1.21
N VAL A 10 -28.03 -31.49 0.09
CA VAL A 10 -26.66 -31.44 -0.48
C VAL A 10 -26.33 -30.08 -1.10
N LEU A 11 -27.34 -29.32 -1.56
CA LEU A 11 -27.15 -28.01 -2.20
C LEU A 11 -26.85 -26.85 -1.23
N LEU A 12 -26.94 -27.07 0.09
CA LEU A 12 -26.71 -26.02 1.09
C LEU A 12 -25.28 -25.97 1.63
N VAL A 13 -24.37 -26.82 1.13
CA VAL A 13 -22.98 -26.93 1.65
C VAL A 13 -21.95 -26.18 0.80
N SER A 14 -22.37 -25.30 -0.10
CA SER A 14 -21.46 -24.30 -0.68
C SER A 14 -21.15 -23.22 0.37
N GLY A 15 -20.36 -23.57 1.39
CA GLY A 15 -19.81 -22.60 2.32
C GLY A 15 -18.98 -21.57 1.55
N CYS A 16 -18.98 -20.31 2.01
CA CYS A 16 -18.09 -19.29 1.48
C CYS A 16 -16.64 -19.78 1.60
N ARG A 17 -16.07 -20.26 0.48
CA ARG A 17 -14.62 -20.44 0.40
C ARG A 17 -14.03 -19.04 0.33
N ALA A 18 -13.36 -18.62 1.40
CA ALA A 18 -12.43 -17.51 1.28
C ALA A 18 -11.39 -17.93 0.24
N SER A 19 -11.26 -17.15 -0.83
CA SER A 19 -10.20 -17.35 -1.82
C SER A 19 -8.85 -17.40 -1.09
N GLU A 20 -7.97 -18.33 -1.48
CA GLU A 20 -6.60 -18.30 -0.95
C GLU A 20 -5.96 -16.94 -1.28
N PRO A 21 -5.19 -16.34 -0.36
CA PRO A 21 -4.48 -15.11 -0.63
C PRO A 21 -3.58 -15.30 -1.85
N GLN A 22 -3.77 -14.49 -2.89
CA GLN A 22 -2.88 -14.51 -4.06
C GLN A 22 -1.51 -13.99 -3.64
N THR A 23 -0.46 -14.64 -4.14
CA THR A 23 0.90 -14.12 -4.01
C THR A 23 1.07 -12.89 -4.90
N PRO A 24 1.94 -11.93 -4.54
CA PRO A 24 2.25 -10.78 -5.39
C PRO A 24 2.60 -11.17 -6.83
N GLU A 25 3.29 -12.29 -7.02
CA GLU A 25 3.76 -12.79 -8.32
C GLU A 25 2.61 -13.24 -9.23
N GLU A 26 1.56 -13.83 -8.68
CA GLU A 26 0.39 -14.34 -9.43
C GLU A 26 -0.48 -13.22 -10.00
N THR A 27 -0.32 -12.00 -9.51
CA THR A 27 -1.13 -10.84 -9.91
C THR A 27 -0.60 -10.09 -11.14
N GLY A 28 0.45 -10.59 -11.78
CA GLY A 28 1.05 -10.01 -12.98
C GLY A 28 2.06 -8.89 -12.70
N SER A 29 2.73 -8.40 -13.76
CA SER A 29 3.72 -7.31 -13.68
C SER A 29 3.11 -5.94 -13.98
N MET A 30 3.64 -4.91 -13.32
CA MET A 30 3.33 -3.52 -13.67
C MET A 30 4.32 -2.97 -14.68
N PRO A 31 3.91 -2.02 -15.57
CA PRO A 31 4.78 -1.45 -16.59
C PRO A 31 5.98 -0.66 -16.03
N TYR A 32 5.98 -0.36 -14.73
CA TYR A 32 6.98 0.37 -13.96
C TYR A 32 7.57 -0.48 -12.83
N GLY A 33 7.39 -1.81 -12.88
CA GLY A 33 7.93 -2.73 -11.88
C GLY A 33 7.07 -2.83 -10.63
N LYS A 34 7.46 -2.14 -9.55
CA LYS A 34 6.75 -2.15 -8.25
C LYS A 34 6.37 -0.73 -7.87
N TRP A 35 5.24 -0.57 -7.20
CA TRP A 35 4.85 0.69 -6.58
C TRP A 35 5.71 0.94 -5.33
N GLU A 36 6.36 2.10 -5.27
CA GLU A 36 7.24 2.51 -4.17
C GLU A 36 6.55 3.54 -3.28
N PHE A 37 6.84 3.51 -1.97
CA PHE A 37 6.33 4.50 -1.02
C PHE A 37 7.38 4.85 0.03
N ALA A 38 7.28 6.04 0.61
CA ALA A 38 8.19 6.49 1.66
C ALA A 38 7.45 7.34 2.69
N PHE A 39 8.04 7.44 3.87
CA PHE A 39 7.57 8.31 4.94
C PHE A 39 8.67 9.32 5.27
N PHE A 40 8.27 10.56 5.51
CA PHE A 40 9.16 11.61 5.99
C PHE A 40 8.42 12.50 6.98
N THR A 41 9.17 13.25 7.77
CA THR A 41 8.60 14.19 8.74
C THR A 41 8.96 15.63 8.37
N PRO A 42 8.14 16.62 8.75
CA PRO A 42 8.55 18.02 8.72
C PRO A 42 9.83 18.25 9.53
N ARG A 43 10.54 19.35 9.24
CA ARG A 43 11.71 19.74 10.01
C ARG A 43 11.35 19.86 11.49
N ALA A 44 12.12 19.20 12.35
CA ALA A 44 12.00 19.22 13.80
C ALA A 44 10.69 18.66 14.38
N LEU A 45 9.80 18.06 13.57
CA LEU A 45 8.60 17.35 14.02
C LEU A 45 8.78 15.84 13.83
N ASN A 46 9.81 15.30 14.48
CA ASN A 46 10.25 13.93 14.23
C ASN A 46 9.22 12.89 14.70
N ALA A 47 9.08 11.84 13.90
CA ALA A 47 8.30 10.64 14.19
C ALA A 47 8.99 9.42 13.58
N VAL A 48 8.68 8.24 14.10
CA VAL A 48 9.20 6.97 13.58
C VAL A 48 8.03 6.10 13.16
N VAL A 49 7.97 5.72 11.89
CA VAL A 49 7.01 4.72 11.44
C VAL A 49 7.53 3.34 11.80
N THR A 50 6.74 2.58 12.56
CA THR A 50 7.13 1.27 13.09
C THR A 50 6.44 0.11 12.38
N TYR A 51 5.33 0.37 11.70
CA TYR A 51 4.59 -0.64 10.96
C TYR A 51 3.77 -0.03 9.83
N ALA A 52 3.70 -0.73 8.70
CA ALA A 52 2.72 -0.45 7.66
C ALA A 52 2.06 -1.74 7.17
N ALA A 53 0.77 -1.69 6.90
CA ALA A 53 0.04 -2.73 6.18
C ALA A 53 -0.66 -2.12 4.97
N ILE A 54 -0.60 -2.81 3.84
CA ILE A 54 -1.15 -2.33 2.57
C ILE A 54 -2.02 -3.43 1.97
N ILE A 55 -3.17 -3.05 1.44
CA ILE A 55 -3.95 -3.85 0.49
C ILE A 55 -3.78 -3.19 -0.86
N ASP A 56 -3.21 -3.89 -1.84
CA ASP A 56 -3.04 -3.38 -3.19
C ASP A 56 -4.26 -3.69 -4.09
N SER A 57 -4.28 -3.14 -5.31
CA SER A 57 -5.39 -3.37 -6.25
C SER A 57 -5.45 -4.80 -6.81
N GLY A 58 -4.43 -5.63 -6.59
CA GLY A 58 -4.45 -7.07 -6.83
C GLY A 58 -5.02 -7.87 -5.65
N ASN A 59 -5.55 -7.20 -4.61
CA ASN A 59 -6.03 -7.77 -3.35
C ASN A 59 -4.93 -8.48 -2.54
N VAL A 60 -3.66 -8.14 -2.76
CA VAL A 60 -2.54 -8.69 -2.00
C VAL A 60 -2.31 -7.86 -0.75
N VAL A 61 -2.09 -8.53 0.38
CA VAL A 61 -1.86 -7.86 1.68
C VAL A 61 -0.38 -7.91 2.05
N TYR A 62 0.25 -6.75 2.12
CA TYR A 62 1.64 -6.58 2.53
C TYR A 62 1.71 -6.12 3.98
N ARG A 63 2.72 -6.58 4.72
CA ARG A 63 3.00 -6.17 6.10
C ARG A 63 4.47 -5.88 6.25
N PHE A 64 4.79 -4.65 6.64
CA PHE A 64 6.15 -4.16 6.75
C PHE A 64 6.46 -3.90 8.21
N ARG A 65 7.40 -4.68 8.76
CA ARG A 65 8.02 -4.47 10.07
C ARG A 65 9.41 -3.85 9.97
N MET A 66 10.06 -4.02 8.82
CA MET A 66 11.29 -3.33 8.45
C MET A 66 10.95 -2.40 7.30
N LEU A 67 10.84 -1.12 7.62
CA LEU A 67 10.52 -0.05 6.68
C LEU A 67 11.79 0.71 6.33
N ASP A 68 11.78 1.37 5.18
CA ASP A 68 12.71 2.47 4.94
C ASP A 68 12.51 3.54 6.03
N GLY A 69 13.60 4.17 6.47
CA GLY A 69 13.58 5.12 7.58
C GLY A 69 12.62 6.30 7.35
N THR A 70 12.33 7.04 8.42
CA THR A 70 11.48 8.23 8.39
C THR A 70 12.33 9.50 8.60
N PRO A 71 13.11 9.94 7.61
CA PRO A 71 13.95 11.13 7.75
C PRO A 71 13.10 12.40 7.87
N GLY A 72 13.63 13.38 8.57
CA GLY A 72 13.11 14.74 8.53
C GLY A 72 13.51 15.44 7.23
N ASP A 73 12.55 16.07 6.57
CA ASP A 73 12.82 16.93 5.42
C ASP A 73 13.21 18.34 5.91
N PRO A 74 14.45 18.80 5.64
CA PRO A 74 14.87 20.15 6.00
C PRO A 74 14.02 21.24 5.33
N ASP A 75 13.43 21.01 4.17
CA ASP A 75 12.74 22.08 3.43
C ASP A 75 11.24 22.16 3.77
N THR A 76 10.71 21.22 4.55
CA THR A 76 9.36 21.27 5.09
C THR A 76 9.35 22.05 6.41
N VAL A 77 9.27 23.38 6.30
CA VAL A 77 9.15 24.35 7.41
C VAL A 77 7.93 25.22 7.16
N GLU A 78 6.97 25.25 8.11
CA GLU A 78 5.66 25.92 8.03
C GLU A 78 4.73 25.45 6.90
N THR A 79 5.28 25.01 5.77
CA THR A 79 4.60 24.55 4.56
C THR A 79 5.22 23.24 4.06
N TRP A 80 4.45 22.49 3.28
CA TRP A 80 4.91 21.24 2.66
C TRP A 80 5.86 21.51 1.50
N ASN A 81 6.98 20.81 1.48
CA ASN A 81 7.85 20.76 0.31
C ASN A 81 7.23 19.85 -0.76
N ASN A 82 6.92 20.42 -1.93
CA ASN A 82 6.33 19.67 -3.06
C ASN A 82 7.38 18.98 -3.95
N LEU A 83 8.67 19.06 -3.60
CA LEU A 83 9.79 18.51 -4.37
C LEU A 83 10.51 17.36 -3.66
N VAL A 84 9.92 16.82 -2.59
CA VAL A 84 10.50 15.68 -1.85
C VAL A 84 10.56 14.46 -2.77
N ARG A 85 11.76 13.89 -2.91
CA ARG A 85 11.99 12.65 -3.66
C ARG A 85 12.76 11.70 -2.77
N MET A 86 12.17 10.54 -2.51
CA MET A 86 12.77 9.48 -1.73
C MET A 86 12.74 8.18 -2.52
N HIS A 87 13.87 7.48 -2.53
CA HIS A 87 13.93 6.14 -3.08
C HIS A 87 13.55 5.13 -2.00
N ALA A 88 12.68 4.19 -2.36
CA ALA A 88 12.34 3.07 -1.49
C ALA A 88 13.26 1.89 -1.80
N GLU A 89 13.89 1.33 -0.79
CA GLU A 89 14.65 0.09 -0.92
C GLU A 89 13.78 -1.10 -0.51
N LEU A 90 13.08 -0.97 0.62
CA LEU A 90 12.21 -2.01 1.17
C LEU A 90 10.73 -1.75 0.91
N ASN A 91 10.32 -0.48 0.90
CA ASN A 91 8.92 -0.08 0.87
C ASN A 91 8.31 -0.19 -0.54
N LYS A 92 8.00 -1.42 -0.96
CA LYS A 92 7.47 -1.71 -2.30
C LYS A 92 6.26 -2.65 -2.25
N ALA A 93 5.24 -2.35 -3.05
CA ALA A 93 4.10 -3.23 -3.33
C ALA A 93 4.03 -3.53 -4.83
N ARG A 94 3.38 -4.63 -5.22
CA ARG A 94 3.26 -4.98 -6.65
C ARG A 94 2.38 -4.00 -7.40
N HIS A 95 1.20 -3.70 -6.85
CA HIS A 95 0.22 -2.81 -7.45
C HIS A 95 -0.01 -1.54 -6.61
N PRO A 96 -0.66 -0.50 -7.17
CA PRO A 96 -1.07 0.67 -6.39
C PRO A 96 -1.97 0.31 -5.19
N PRO A 97 -1.89 1.06 -4.09
CA PRO A 97 -2.63 0.77 -2.87
C PRO A 97 -4.13 1.05 -3.05
N VAL A 98 -4.96 0.23 -2.40
CA VAL A 98 -6.39 0.46 -2.16
C VAL A 98 -6.59 0.98 -0.74
N ALA A 99 -5.88 0.40 0.22
CA ALA A 99 -5.89 0.82 1.60
C ALA A 99 -4.49 0.70 2.21
N MET A 100 -4.18 1.58 3.15
CA MET A 100 -2.95 1.54 3.93
C MET A 100 -3.26 1.84 5.40
N MET A 101 -2.66 1.09 6.30
CA MET A 101 -2.66 1.35 7.74
C MET A 101 -1.21 1.53 8.20
N ILE A 102 -0.96 2.54 9.01
CA ILE A 102 0.36 2.97 9.45
C ILE A 102 0.33 3.10 10.97
N CYS A 103 1.28 2.47 11.65
CA CYS A 103 1.55 2.74 13.06
C CYS A 103 2.84 3.55 13.17
N TRP A 104 2.81 4.63 13.95
CA TRP A 104 3.96 5.50 14.11
C TRP A 104 4.02 6.10 15.51
N ASP A 105 5.25 6.28 15.98
CA ASP A 105 5.56 6.88 17.27
C ASP A 105 6.00 8.31 17.06
N SER A 106 5.26 9.23 17.67
CA SER A 106 5.62 10.64 17.70
C SER A 106 6.70 10.88 18.75
N ILE A 107 7.80 11.50 18.34
CA ILE A 107 8.89 11.87 19.27
C ILE A 107 8.51 13.11 20.07
N ILE A 108 7.65 13.98 19.54
CA ILE A 108 7.35 15.29 20.14
C ILE A 108 6.47 15.15 21.38
N ASP A 109 5.38 14.39 21.26
CA ASP A 109 4.40 14.21 22.34
C ASP A 109 4.46 12.83 23.01
N LYS A 110 5.40 11.97 22.57
CA LYS A 110 5.68 10.63 23.16
C LYS A 110 4.47 9.69 23.11
N LYS A 111 3.69 9.76 22.02
CA LYS A 111 2.52 8.90 21.80
C LYS A 111 2.65 8.07 20.54
N THR A 112 2.00 6.91 20.58
CA THR A 112 1.81 6.04 19.41
C THR A 112 0.48 6.36 18.76
N TYR A 113 0.49 6.42 17.43
CA TYR A 113 -0.65 6.71 16.61
C TYR A 113 -0.86 5.62 15.55
N GLU A 114 -2.11 5.42 15.18
CA GLU A 114 -2.49 4.65 14.00
C GLU A 114 -3.15 5.60 12.99
N THR A 115 -2.82 5.44 11.73
CA THR A 115 -3.42 6.19 10.63
C THR A 115 -3.87 5.23 9.54
N GLN A 116 -5.09 5.42 9.06
CA GLN A 116 -5.67 4.63 7.98
C GLN A 116 -5.96 5.53 6.79
N ILE A 117 -5.57 5.07 5.60
CA ILE A 117 -5.73 5.78 4.34
C ILE A 117 -6.48 4.87 3.39
N ILE A 118 -7.56 5.39 2.80
CA ILE A 118 -8.29 4.74 1.71
C ILE A 118 -8.05 5.51 0.43
N PHE A 119 -7.49 4.82 -0.57
CA PHE A 119 -7.18 5.42 -1.87
C PHE A 119 -8.41 5.35 -2.75
N LYS A 120 -8.85 6.49 -3.27
CA LYS A 120 -9.98 6.56 -4.20
C LYS A 120 -9.60 5.90 -5.53
N PRO A 121 -10.55 5.28 -6.26
CA PRO A 121 -10.29 4.73 -7.59
C PRO A 121 -9.62 5.70 -8.55
N SER A 122 -10.05 6.97 -8.57
CA SER A 122 -9.46 8.02 -9.42
C SER A 122 -7.98 8.29 -9.13
N LEU A 123 -7.52 8.16 -7.88
CA LEU A 123 -6.11 8.29 -7.55
C LEU A 123 -5.29 7.10 -8.11
N ARG A 124 -5.86 5.89 -8.09
CA ARG A 124 -5.20 4.72 -8.68
C ARG A 124 -5.09 4.85 -10.20
N GLU A 125 -6.12 5.38 -10.85
CA GLU A 125 -6.06 5.65 -12.30
C GLU A 125 -4.91 6.61 -12.64
N ILE A 126 -4.70 7.66 -11.83
CA ILE A 126 -3.56 8.58 -11.97
C ILE A 126 -2.24 7.84 -11.76
N MET A 127 -2.12 7.02 -10.71
CA MET A 127 -0.93 6.20 -10.42
C MET A 127 -0.64 5.14 -11.49
N LEU A 128 -1.58 4.85 -12.39
CA LEU A 128 -1.41 3.92 -13.51
C LEU A 128 -1.12 4.64 -14.84
N THR A 129 -1.24 5.97 -14.87
CA THR A 129 -1.14 6.76 -16.11
C THR A 129 0.31 7.15 -16.41
N PRO A 130 0.87 6.75 -17.58
CA PRO A 130 2.19 7.16 -18.06
C PRO A 130 2.42 8.66 -18.02
N THR A 131 3.48 9.09 -17.33
CA THR A 131 3.99 10.47 -17.37
C THR A 131 5.11 10.66 -18.40
N GLY A 132 5.59 9.56 -18.99
CA GLY A 132 6.58 9.58 -20.05
C GLY A 132 7.62 8.48 -19.88
N LYS A 133 8.88 8.81 -20.19
CA LYS A 133 10.03 7.94 -19.96
C LYS A 133 10.91 8.52 -18.85
N ASP A 134 11.44 7.64 -18.00
CA ASP A 134 12.43 8.02 -16.99
C ASP A 134 13.83 8.22 -17.61
N ARG A 135 14.84 8.55 -16.79
CA ARG A 135 16.22 8.76 -17.26
C ARG A 135 16.88 7.49 -17.84
N LYS A 136 16.31 6.31 -17.59
CA LYS A 136 16.77 5.01 -18.09
C LYS A 136 15.99 4.57 -19.34
N GLY A 137 14.98 5.33 -19.78
CA GLY A 137 14.12 5.00 -20.91
C GLY A 137 12.93 4.09 -20.56
N GLU A 138 12.70 3.82 -19.28
CA GLU A 138 11.58 3.02 -18.77
C GLU A 138 10.33 3.89 -18.65
N THR A 139 9.13 3.30 -18.67
CA THR A 139 7.89 4.07 -18.53
C THR A 139 7.78 4.65 -17.12
N ALA A 140 7.72 5.98 -17.02
CA ALA A 140 7.52 6.69 -15.76
C ALA A 140 6.02 6.87 -15.49
N LEU A 141 5.63 6.81 -14.21
CA LEU A 141 4.31 7.18 -13.71
C LEU A 141 4.42 8.26 -12.63
N VAL A 142 3.26 8.80 -12.24
CA VAL A 142 3.12 9.75 -11.13
C VAL A 142 3.42 9.07 -9.80
#